data_AF-A0A8X6UDD3-F1
#
_entry.id   AF-A0A8X6UDD3-F1
#
_cell.length_a   1.000
_cell.length_b   1.000
_cell.length_c   1.000
_cell.angle_alpha   90.00
_cell.angle_beta   90.00
_cell.angle_gamma   90.00
#
_symmetry.space_group_name_H-M   'P 1'
#
loop_
_entity.id
_entity.type
_entity.pdbx_description
1 polymer ?
#
loop_
_entity_poly.entity_id
_entity_poly.type
_entity_poly.pdbx_seq_one_letter_code
_entity_poly.pdbx_strand_id
1 'polypeptide(L)'
;MCRLCVDSLFIDPLEDPVLKSYSKCLSAGILTVWRRVLVQRAGIHQTPQESNSLSYFKELWVFWCLLSRGYTRLGRLFVEPQVLPITRKNRKQIAFSLHFFIHGESTVCTSIDARQVSTVYRLDKCHISAAQIGLKNVKVILAPYGMEGKLTGVGYKYNDPHMARFLNNWHMFYLHPHGRANWKINSKMSSVVEVLIGGARMKYPASYVFVTEEDH
;
A
#
# COMPACT_ATOMS: atom_id res chain seq x y z
N MET A 1 0.88 -8.28 10.55
CA MET A 1 1.11 -7.37 11.69
C MET A 1 2.61 -7.30 11.88
N CYS A 2 3.24 -6.19 11.53
CA CYS A 2 4.65 -5.95 11.88
C CYS A 2 4.68 -5.08 13.14
N ARG A 3 5.46 -5.50 14.14
CA ARG A 3 5.55 -4.87 15.46
C ARG A 3 6.96 -4.32 15.65
N LEU A 4 7.08 -3.05 16.00
CA LEU A 4 8.32 -2.44 16.48
C LEU A 4 8.11 -2.06 17.95
N CYS A 5 9.02 -2.48 18.83
CA CYS A 5 8.99 -2.18 20.26
C CYS A 5 10.23 -1.39 20.65
N VAL A 6 10.06 -0.36 21.50
CA VAL A 6 11.16 0.37 22.13
C VAL A 6 10.84 0.70 23.58
N ASP A 7 11.83 0.47 24.44
CA ASP A 7 11.80 0.77 25.88
C ASP A 7 12.06 2.25 26.14
N SER A 8 11.26 2.86 27.02
CA SER A 8 11.21 4.34 27.18
C SER A 8 12.25 4.91 28.15
N LEU A 9 13.48 4.41 28.13
CA LEU A 9 14.57 4.98 28.93
C LEU A 9 15.17 6.18 28.19
N PHE A 10 14.76 7.39 28.54
CA PHE A 10 15.41 8.67 28.19
C PHE A 10 15.75 8.90 26.70
N ILE A 11 14.83 8.57 25.79
CA ILE A 11 14.99 8.89 24.36
C ILE A 11 14.25 10.20 24.06
N ASP A 12 14.95 11.16 23.44
CA ASP A 12 14.34 12.36 22.86
C ASP A 12 13.16 11.95 21.95
N PRO A 13 11.95 12.53 22.11
CA PRO A 13 10.81 12.21 21.26
C PRO A 13 11.08 12.26 19.75
N LEU A 14 12.03 13.09 19.31
CA LEU A 14 12.44 13.20 17.90
C LEU A 14 13.33 12.03 17.44
N GLU A 15 14.03 11.38 18.36
CA GLU A 15 14.87 10.21 18.09
C GLU A 15 14.19 8.88 18.42
N ASP A 16 12.95 8.92 18.93
CA ASP A 16 12.17 7.71 19.17
C ASP A 16 11.88 6.98 17.84
N PRO A 17 12.37 5.75 17.65
CA PRO A 17 12.26 5.07 16.36
C PRO A 17 10.82 4.62 16.05
N VAL A 18 9.95 4.47 17.05
CA VAL A 18 8.50 4.23 16.84
C VAL A 18 7.88 5.51 16.30
N LEU A 19 8.16 6.67 16.90
CA LEU A 19 7.63 7.96 16.45
C LEU A 19 8.19 8.38 15.09
N LYS A 20 9.48 8.14 14.85
CA LYS A 20 10.14 8.37 13.55
C LYS A 20 9.58 7.47 12.47
N SER A 21 9.38 6.18 12.76
CA SER A 21 8.76 5.23 11.84
C SER A 21 7.30 5.56 11.59
N TYR A 22 6.56 5.97 12.63
CA TYR A 22 5.19 6.46 12.51
C TYR A 22 5.11 7.72 11.63
N SER A 23 5.96 8.71 11.84
CA SER A 23 6.04 9.92 11.02
C SER A 23 6.36 9.58 9.56
N LYS A 24 7.27 8.63 9.33
CA LYS A 24 7.57 8.13 7.97
C LYS A 24 6.36 7.43 7.38
N CYS A 25 5.69 6.53 8.10
CA CYS A 25 4.47 5.88 7.64
C CYS A 25 3.35 6.89 7.34
N LEU A 26 3.16 7.90 8.19
CA LEU A 26 2.17 8.97 8.00
C LEU A 26 2.49 9.81 6.76
N SER A 27 3.74 10.27 6.62
CA SER A 27 4.20 11.01 5.43
C SER A 27 4.04 10.18 4.14
N ALA A 28 4.23 8.87 4.29
CA ALA A 28 4.02 7.90 3.25
C ALA A 28 2.58 7.41 3.15
N GLY A 29 1.57 8.00 3.80
CA GLY A 29 0.15 7.60 3.69
C GLY A 29 -0.14 6.13 4.07
N ILE A 30 0.72 5.52 4.88
CA ILE A 30 0.59 4.16 5.40
C ILE A 30 -0.18 4.23 6.71
N LEU A 31 -1.31 3.53 6.76
CA LEU A 31 -2.10 3.38 7.97
C LEU A 31 -1.24 2.78 9.07
N THR A 32 -0.97 3.56 10.10
CA THR A 32 -0.21 3.15 11.26
C THR A 32 -0.82 3.75 12.51
N VAL A 33 -0.74 3.03 13.63
CA VAL A 33 -1.02 3.58 14.95
C VAL A 33 0.09 3.13 15.86
N TRP A 34 0.44 3.93 16.85
CA TRP A 34 1.31 3.49 17.91
C TRP A 34 0.59 3.61 19.25
N ARG A 35 1.00 2.82 20.24
CA ARG A 35 0.47 2.89 21.60
C ARG A 35 1.59 2.74 22.62
N ARG A 36 1.38 3.26 23.84
CA ARG A 36 2.21 2.94 25.01
C ARG A 36 1.64 1.69 25.67
N VAL A 37 2.50 0.75 26.04
CA VAL A 37 2.14 -0.46 26.75
C VAL A 37 2.91 -0.50 28.06
N LEU A 38 2.19 -0.66 29.17
CA LEU A 38 2.78 -0.74 30.49
C LEU A 38 3.59 -2.03 30.63
N VAL A 39 4.80 -1.92 31.15
CA VAL A 39 5.62 -3.06 31.54
C VAL A 39 5.10 -3.55 32.89
N GLN A 40 4.24 -4.55 32.87
CA GLN A 40 3.80 -5.22 34.09
C GLN A 40 4.96 -6.13 34.54
N ARG A 41 5.73 -5.69 35.55
CA ARG A 41 6.75 -6.54 36.19
C ARG A 41 6.03 -7.67 36.94
N ALA A 42 5.85 -8.82 36.29
CA ALA A 42 5.41 -10.03 36.94
C ALA A 42 6.57 -10.62 37.74
N GLY A 43 6.51 -10.50 39.07
CA GLY A 43 7.32 -11.24 40.02
C GLY A 43 8.76 -10.74 40.19
N ILE A 44 9.04 -10.11 41.34
CA ILE A 44 10.16 -10.34 42.28
C ILE A 44 10.00 -9.30 43.40
N HIS A 45 10.16 -9.77 44.65
CA HIS A 45 10.03 -9.04 45.93
C HIS A 45 10.35 -7.54 45.86
N GLN A 46 9.38 -6.69 46.20
CA GLN A 46 9.57 -5.25 46.40
C GLN A 46 10.08 -4.98 47.82
N THR A 47 11.28 -4.43 47.95
CA THR A 47 11.71 -3.66 49.11
C THR A 47 11.04 -2.27 49.07
N PRO A 48 10.63 -1.70 50.21
CA PRO A 48 9.74 -0.53 50.24
C PRO A 48 10.51 0.79 50.11
N GLN A 49 11.32 0.97 49.07
CA GLN A 49 12.01 2.24 48.87
C GLN A 49 12.57 2.47 47.46
N GLU A 50 11.75 2.41 46.40
CA GLU A 50 12.18 2.95 45.09
C GLU A 50 10.99 3.31 44.18
N SER A 51 10.74 4.62 44.12
CA SER A 51 10.11 5.42 43.07
C SER A 51 9.12 4.77 42.07
N ASN A 52 7.93 5.38 42.01
CA ASN A 52 6.83 5.25 41.02
C ASN A 52 7.21 5.42 39.53
N SER A 53 8.31 4.84 39.04
CA SER A 53 8.65 4.84 37.62
C SER A 53 7.83 3.77 36.88
N LEU A 54 6.62 4.14 36.45
CA LEU A 54 5.85 3.34 35.49
C LEU A 54 6.68 3.18 34.21
N SER A 55 7.31 2.01 34.04
CA SER A 55 8.02 1.66 32.81
C SER A 55 7.00 1.29 31.73
N TYR A 56 7.13 1.89 30.56
CA TYR A 56 6.30 1.61 29.39
C TYR A 56 7.17 1.43 28.14
N PHE A 57 6.74 0.59 27.20
CA PHE A 57 7.30 0.53 25.85
C PHE A 57 6.32 1.07 24.83
N LYS A 58 6.82 1.58 23.70
CA LYS A 58 5.99 2.01 22.58
C LYS A 58 5.90 0.89 21.54
N GLU A 59 4.70 0.65 21.03
CA GLU A 59 4.43 -0.36 20.01
C GLU A 59 3.85 0.32 18.75
N LEU A 60 4.42 0.07 17.58
CA LEU A 60 3.86 0.50 16.28
C LEU A 60 3.08 -0.64 15.61
N TRP A 61 1.87 -0.35 15.16
CA TRP A 61 1.01 -1.22 14.37
C TRP A 61 0.82 -0.65 12.98
N VAL A 62 1.18 -1.42 11.96
CA VAL A 62 0.94 -1.07 10.56
C VAL A 62 -0.33 -1.76 10.07
N PHE A 63 -1.35 -0.97 9.74
CA PHE A 63 -2.68 -1.41 9.40
C PHE A 63 -2.84 -1.60 7.88
N TRP A 64 -2.61 -2.82 7.41
CA TRP A 64 -2.79 -3.18 6.00
C TRP A 64 -4.25 -3.50 5.62
N CYS A 65 -5.22 -3.01 6.41
CA CYS A 65 -6.62 -3.44 6.35
C CYS A 65 -7.24 -3.21 4.96
N LEU A 66 -7.02 -2.04 4.36
CA LEU A 66 -7.59 -1.72 3.05
C LEU A 66 -6.99 -2.54 1.92
N LEU A 67 -5.66 -2.67 1.90
CA LEU A 67 -4.96 -3.52 0.92
C LEU A 67 -5.42 -4.98 1.04
N SER A 68 -5.62 -5.46 2.27
CA SER A 68 -6.16 -6.80 2.54
C SER A 68 -7.64 -6.97 2.20
N ARG A 69 -8.37 -5.88 1.94
CA ARG A 69 -9.78 -5.86 1.53
C ARG A 69 -9.94 -5.57 0.03
N GLY A 70 -8.86 -5.59 -0.73
CA GLY A 70 -8.88 -5.42 -2.19
C GLY A 70 -8.75 -3.97 -2.69
N TYR A 71 -8.63 -2.99 -1.78
CA TYR A 71 -8.31 -1.62 -2.17
C TYR A 71 -6.85 -1.52 -2.61
N THR A 72 -6.58 -0.66 -3.57
CA THR A 72 -5.24 -0.30 -3.99
C THR A 72 -5.01 1.19 -3.74
N ARG A 73 -3.79 1.51 -3.31
CA ARG A 73 -3.38 2.89 -3.12
C ARG A 73 -2.92 3.48 -4.45
N LEU A 74 -3.45 4.65 -4.79
CA LEU A 74 -3.08 5.48 -5.93
C LEU A 74 -2.73 6.88 -5.38
N GLY A 75 -1.47 7.09 -5.05
CA GLY A 75 -0.98 8.33 -4.45
C GLY A 75 -1.51 8.50 -3.03
N ARG A 76 -2.42 9.46 -2.83
CA ARG A 76 -3.08 9.72 -1.53
C ARG A 76 -4.45 9.06 -1.41
N LEU A 77 -4.93 8.45 -2.48
CA LEU A 77 -6.26 7.88 -2.57
C LEU A 77 -6.19 6.35 -2.46
N PHE A 78 -7.17 5.77 -1.80
CA PHE A 78 -7.44 4.34 -1.82
C PHE A 78 -8.67 4.10 -2.66
N VAL A 79 -8.55 3.18 -3.61
CA VAL A 79 -9.57 2.88 -4.62
C VAL A 79 -9.72 1.37 -4.73
N GLU A 80 -10.95 0.87 -4.82
CA GLU A 80 -11.19 -0.54 -5.15
C GLU A 80 -11.22 -0.70 -6.67
N PRO A 81 -10.17 -1.24 -7.31
CA PRO A 81 -10.12 -1.36 -8.77
C PRO A 81 -11.13 -2.40 -9.25
N GLN A 82 -11.82 -2.09 -10.34
CA GLN A 82 -12.78 -3.02 -10.93
C GLN A 82 -12.06 -4.13 -11.72
N VAL A 83 -12.65 -5.32 -11.72
CA VAL A 83 -12.19 -6.47 -12.50
C VAL A 83 -13.17 -6.71 -13.65
N LEU A 84 -12.63 -6.86 -14.86
CA LEU A 84 -13.43 -7.19 -16.04
C LEU A 84 -13.81 -8.67 -16.07
N PRO A 85 -14.96 -9.04 -16.67
CA PRO A 85 -15.95 -8.18 -17.30
C PRO A 85 -16.81 -7.43 -16.26
N ILE A 86 -17.18 -6.18 -16.56
CA ILE A 86 -17.97 -5.33 -15.65
C ILE A 86 -19.36 -5.94 -15.46
N THR A 87 -19.68 -6.37 -14.23
CA THR A 87 -21.01 -6.90 -13.90
C THR A 87 -22.07 -5.80 -13.74
N ARG A 88 -21.67 -4.54 -13.50
CA ARG A 88 -22.56 -3.37 -13.37
C ARG A 88 -21.97 -2.13 -14.04
N LYS A 89 -22.45 -1.81 -15.24
CA LYS A 89 -21.93 -0.76 -16.17
C LYS A 89 -22.05 0.71 -15.71
N ASN A 90 -22.34 1.03 -14.45
CA ASN A 90 -22.62 2.42 -14.07
C ASN A 90 -22.31 2.78 -12.60
N ARG A 91 -21.32 2.13 -11.99
CA ARG A 91 -20.91 2.51 -10.62
C ARG A 91 -19.89 3.63 -10.67
N LYS A 92 -20.32 4.83 -10.30
CA LYS A 92 -19.45 5.92 -9.86
C LYS A 92 -18.48 5.35 -8.82
N GLN A 93 -17.18 5.38 -9.12
CA GLN A 93 -16.17 4.88 -8.21
C GLN A 93 -15.89 5.95 -7.15
N ILE A 94 -15.86 5.53 -5.88
CA ILE A 94 -15.48 6.40 -4.76
C ILE A 94 -14.06 6.03 -4.34
N ALA A 95 -13.21 7.03 -4.30
CA ALA A 95 -11.90 6.98 -3.68
C ALA A 95 -11.96 7.66 -2.32
N PHE A 96 -11.09 7.27 -1.41
CA PHE A 96 -10.95 7.98 -0.15
C PHE A 96 -9.51 8.25 0.23
N SER A 97 -9.28 9.39 0.86
CA SER A 97 -8.04 9.75 1.53
C SER A 97 -8.27 9.73 3.04
N LEU A 98 -7.28 9.21 3.77
CA LEU A 98 -7.36 9.07 5.21
C LEU A 98 -6.28 9.95 5.84
N HIS A 99 -6.70 10.83 6.74
CA HIS A 99 -5.82 11.71 7.50
C HIS A 99 -5.90 11.33 8.97
N PHE A 100 -4.76 10.97 9.56
CA PHE A 100 -4.67 10.60 10.97
C PHE A 100 -4.05 11.75 11.75
N PHE A 101 -4.62 12.05 12.90
CA PHE A 101 -4.10 13.05 13.82
C PHE A 101 -4.30 12.60 15.25
N ILE A 102 -3.44 13.08 16.14
CA ILE A 102 -3.54 12.81 17.57
C ILE A 102 -4.38 13.92 18.21
N HIS A 103 -5.30 13.54 19.07
CA HIS A 103 -6.08 14.44 19.91
C HIS A 103 -5.84 14.12 21.39
N GLY A 104 -5.48 15.13 22.18
CA GLY A 104 -5.07 14.94 23.57
C GLY A 104 -3.80 14.09 23.69
N GLU A 105 -3.74 13.26 24.74
CA GLU A 105 -2.52 12.52 25.09
C GLU A 105 -2.45 11.11 24.52
N SER A 106 -3.58 10.53 24.09
CA SER A 106 -3.66 9.10 23.73
C SER A 106 -4.71 8.74 22.68
N THR A 107 -5.46 9.71 22.15
CA THR A 107 -6.51 9.42 21.16
C THR A 107 -5.99 9.63 19.75
N VAL A 108 -6.14 8.61 18.90
CA VAL A 108 -5.89 8.73 17.46
C VAL A 108 -7.24 8.96 16.77
N CYS A 109 -7.38 10.11 16.14
CA CYS A 109 -8.54 10.45 15.32
C CYS A 109 -8.22 10.22 13.84
N THR A 110 -9.25 9.89 13.05
CA THR A 110 -9.14 9.74 11.60
C THR A 110 -10.18 10.63 10.93
N SER A 111 -9.74 11.49 10.02
CA SER A 111 -10.62 12.16 9.07
C SER A 111 -10.58 11.41 7.74
N ILE A 112 -11.72 11.33 7.07
CA ILE A 112 -11.90 10.65 5.79
C ILE A 112 -12.41 11.66 4.78
N ASP A 113 -11.66 11.84 3.70
CA ASP A 113 -12.09 12.60 2.54
C ASP A 113 -12.52 11.62 1.44
N ALA A 114 -13.80 11.58 1.10
CA ALA A 114 -14.36 10.70 0.09
C ALA A 114 -14.67 11.50 -1.18
N ARG A 115 -14.13 11.06 -2.32
CA ARG A 115 -14.25 11.74 -3.61
C ARG A 115 -14.71 10.77 -4.69
N GLN A 116 -15.55 11.25 -5.60
CA GLN A 116 -15.88 10.52 -6.81
C GLN A 116 -14.72 10.63 -7.81
N VAL A 117 -14.24 9.50 -8.33
CA VAL A 117 -13.14 9.42 -9.30
C VAL A 117 -13.57 8.63 -10.55
N SER A 118 -12.84 8.83 -11.64
CA SER A 118 -12.99 8.01 -12.86
C SER A 118 -12.70 6.55 -12.55
N THR A 119 -13.42 5.64 -13.21
CA THR A 119 -13.30 4.21 -12.92
C THR A 119 -11.92 3.69 -13.31
N VAL A 120 -11.26 3.04 -12.34
CA VAL A 120 -9.96 2.39 -12.49
C VAL A 120 -10.14 0.88 -12.56
N TYR A 121 -9.57 0.27 -13.59
CA TYR A 121 -9.64 -1.15 -13.89
C TYR A 121 -8.29 -1.83 -13.70
N ARG A 122 -8.31 -3.10 -13.28
CA ARG A 122 -7.09 -3.91 -13.30
C ARG A 122 -6.62 -4.14 -14.74
N LEU A 123 -5.30 -4.15 -14.93
CA LEU A 123 -4.72 -4.48 -16.22
C LEU A 123 -5.12 -5.89 -16.66
N ASP A 124 -5.41 -6.05 -17.95
CA ASP A 124 -5.80 -7.30 -18.58
C ASP A 124 -5.01 -7.47 -19.89
N LYS A 125 -4.98 -8.68 -20.42
CA LYS A 125 -4.26 -9.05 -21.64
C LYS A 125 -4.66 -8.20 -22.84
N CYS A 126 -5.95 -7.91 -22.99
CA CYS A 126 -6.47 -7.11 -24.09
C CYS A 126 -5.79 -5.73 -24.15
N HIS A 127 -5.52 -5.12 -22.99
CA HIS A 127 -4.82 -3.83 -22.90
C HIS A 127 -3.35 -3.94 -23.34
N ILE A 128 -2.67 -5.01 -22.93
CA ILE A 128 -1.27 -5.27 -23.34
C ILE A 128 -1.20 -5.46 -24.85
N SER A 129 -2.08 -6.29 -25.41
CA SER A 129 -2.15 -6.53 -26.86
C SER A 129 -2.53 -5.27 -27.64
N ALA A 130 -3.47 -4.46 -27.14
CA ALA A 130 -3.85 -3.20 -27.78
C ALA A 130 -2.69 -2.19 -27.83
N ALA A 131 -1.90 -2.11 -26.76
CA ALA A 131 -0.70 -1.27 -26.71
C ALA A 131 0.41 -1.79 -27.64
N GLN A 132 0.58 -3.12 -27.75
CA GLN A 132 1.61 -3.73 -28.60
C GLN A 132 1.38 -3.45 -30.09
N ILE A 133 0.13 -3.44 -30.54
CA ILE A 133 -0.21 -3.17 -31.95
C ILE A 133 -0.18 -1.65 -32.25
N GLY A 134 0.01 -0.80 -31.23
CA GLY A 134 0.03 0.65 -31.38
C GLY A 134 -1.33 1.27 -31.74
N LEU A 135 -2.41 0.49 -31.63
CA LEU A 135 -3.76 0.91 -32.04
C LEU A 135 -4.39 1.92 -31.09
N LYS A 136 -4.02 1.88 -29.80
CA LYS A 136 -4.51 2.78 -28.76
C LYS A 136 -3.39 3.24 -27.84
N ASN A 137 -3.44 4.52 -27.46
CA ASN A 137 -2.59 5.08 -26.41
C ASN A 137 -3.13 4.67 -25.04
N VAL A 138 -2.85 3.44 -24.60
CA VAL A 138 -3.32 2.93 -23.30
C VAL A 138 -2.62 3.68 -22.16
N LYS A 139 -3.34 4.62 -21.53
CA LYS A 139 -2.89 5.31 -20.33
C LYS A 139 -3.06 4.38 -19.13
N VAL A 140 -2.08 4.43 -18.24
CA VAL A 140 -2.05 3.60 -17.05
C VAL A 140 -1.72 4.42 -15.82
N ILE A 141 -2.25 4.00 -14.67
CA ILE A 141 -1.92 4.52 -13.35
C ILE A 141 -1.13 3.45 -12.59
N LEU A 142 -0.01 3.85 -11.99
CA LEU A 142 0.92 2.96 -11.30
C LEU A 142 0.79 3.11 -9.79
N ALA A 143 0.38 2.04 -9.11
CA ALA A 143 0.33 1.95 -7.66
C ALA A 143 1.68 1.60 -7.05
N PRO A 144 2.03 2.07 -5.84
CA PRO A 144 1.17 2.81 -4.92
C PRO A 144 1.15 4.32 -5.14
N TYR A 145 2.00 4.83 -6.03
CA TYR A 145 2.29 6.26 -6.14
C TYR A 145 1.25 7.07 -6.90
N GLY A 146 0.38 6.41 -7.67
CA GLY A 146 -0.59 7.09 -8.53
C GLY A 146 0.09 7.81 -9.68
N MET A 147 1.25 7.32 -10.15
CA MET A 147 1.95 7.91 -11.28
C MET A 147 1.26 7.54 -12.58
N GLU A 148 1.09 8.52 -13.45
CA GLU A 148 0.57 8.30 -14.80
C GLU A 148 1.68 7.82 -15.73
N GLY A 149 1.35 6.87 -16.58
CA GLY A 149 2.25 6.34 -17.59
C GLY A 149 1.48 5.82 -18.80
N LYS A 150 2.24 5.26 -19.75
CA LYS A 150 1.69 4.63 -20.96
C LYS A 150 2.20 3.20 -21.06
N LEU A 151 1.32 2.27 -21.41
CA LEU A 151 1.73 0.89 -21.64
C LEU A 151 2.48 0.78 -22.98
N THR A 152 3.64 0.10 -23.00
CA THR A 152 4.40 -0.11 -24.25
C THR A 152 3.96 -1.36 -25.02
N GLY A 153 3.16 -2.22 -24.38
CA GLY A 153 2.73 -3.51 -24.92
C GLY A 153 3.72 -4.66 -24.69
N VAL A 154 4.91 -4.37 -24.13
CA VAL A 154 5.87 -5.42 -23.75
C VAL A 154 5.51 -5.98 -22.39
N GLY A 155 5.37 -7.30 -22.31
CA GLY A 155 5.08 -8.02 -21.07
C GLY A 155 5.99 -9.22 -20.87
N TYR A 156 6.40 -9.44 -19.62
CA TYR A 156 7.27 -10.54 -19.22
C TYR A 156 6.54 -11.50 -18.28
N LYS A 157 6.82 -12.79 -18.43
CA LYS A 157 6.21 -13.87 -17.62
C LYS A 157 7.06 -14.18 -16.39
N TYR A 158 6.44 -14.74 -15.36
CA TYR A 158 7.13 -15.20 -14.14
C TYR A 158 8.17 -16.29 -14.39
N ASN A 159 8.07 -17.04 -15.50
CA ASN A 159 9.02 -18.12 -15.82
C ASN A 159 10.44 -17.61 -16.12
N ASP A 160 10.62 -16.31 -16.36
CA ASP A 160 11.95 -15.70 -16.47
C ASP A 160 12.59 -15.53 -15.08
N PRO A 161 13.73 -16.18 -14.78
CA PRO A 161 14.40 -16.07 -13.49
C PRO A 161 14.76 -14.63 -13.09
N HIS A 162 15.08 -13.77 -14.06
CA HIS A 162 15.38 -12.35 -13.78
C HIS A 162 14.12 -11.60 -13.33
N MET A 163 12.98 -11.89 -13.94
CA MET A 163 11.70 -11.26 -13.57
C MET A 163 11.15 -11.81 -12.27
N ALA A 164 11.35 -13.10 -11.99
CA ALA A 164 11.02 -13.69 -10.71
C ALA A 164 11.82 -13.02 -9.57
N ARG A 165 13.13 -12.81 -9.74
CA ARG A 165 13.97 -12.08 -8.76
C ARG A 165 13.51 -10.63 -8.59
N PHE A 166 13.26 -9.93 -9.69
CA PHE A 166 12.73 -8.56 -9.65
C PHE A 166 11.43 -8.48 -8.84
N LEU A 167 10.48 -9.39 -9.12
CA LEU A 167 9.22 -9.46 -8.39
C LEU A 167 9.45 -9.79 -6.92
N ASN A 168 10.28 -10.77 -6.59
CA ASN A 168 10.58 -11.11 -5.20
C ASN A 168 11.14 -9.91 -4.43
N ASN A 169 12.08 -9.18 -5.04
CA ASN A 169 12.61 -7.95 -4.46
C ASN A 169 11.51 -6.88 -4.31
N TRP A 170 10.65 -6.72 -5.31
CA TRP A 170 9.52 -5.78 -5.24
C TRP A 170 8.57 -6.12 -4.09
N HIS A 171 8.27 -7.40 -3.90
CA HIS A 171 7.39 -7.87 -2.83
C HIS A 171 7.96 -7.65 -1.42
N MET A 172 9.26 -7.42 -1.28
CA MET A 172 9.86 -7.00 -0.01
C MET A 172 9.44 -5.58 0.37
N PHE A 173 9.18 -4.70 -0.62
CA PHE A 173 8.82 -3.30 -0.41
C PHE A 173 7.31 -3.06 -0.49
N TYR A 174 6.63 -3.79 -1.37
CA TYR A 174 5.19 -3.66 -1.60
C TYR A 174 4.51 -5.01 -1.47
N LEU A 175 3.70 -5.15 -0.42
CA LEU A 175 2.95 -6.37 -0.16
C LEU A 175 2.03 -6.69 -1.31
N HIS A 176 2.15 -7.92 -1.81
CA HIS A 176 1.19 -8.45 -2.76
C HIS A 176 -0.24 -8.25 -2.21
N PRO A 177 -1.21 -7.80 -3.02
CA PRO A 177 -2.62 -7.77 -2.63
C PRO A 177 -3.18 -9.21 -2.52
N HIS A 178 -2.65 -9.96 -1.56
CA HIS A 178 -3.00 -11.35 -1.22
C HIS A 178 -3.78 -11.40 0.10
N GLY A 179 -4.75 -10.50 0.26
CA GLY A 179 -5.80 -10.62 1.27
C GLY A 179 -7.14 -10.84 0.57
N ARG A 180 -7.65 -12.08 0.58
CA ARG A 180 -9.00 -12.56 0.18
C ARG A 180 -9.62 -12.10 -1.15
N ALA A 181 -9.07 -11.15 -1.88
CA ALA A 181 -9.40 -10.92 -3.28
C ALA A 181 -8.78 -12.06 -4.06
N ASN A 182 -9.58 -12.79 -4.83
CA ASN A 182 -9.19 -13.91 -5.70
C ASN A 182 -8.22 -13.47 -6.82
N TRP A 183 -7.11 -12.80 -6.50
CA TRP A 183 -5.97 -12.65 -7.41
C TRP A 183 -5.25 -14.00 -7.46
N LYS A 184 -5.85 -14.91 -8.23
CA LYS A 184 -5.08 -16.00 -8.80
C LYS A 184 -4.08 -15.32 -9.72
N ILE A 185 -2.78 -15.53 -9.50
CA ILE A 185 -1.78 -15.26 -10.53
C ILE A 185 -2.27 -16.06 -11.74
N ASN A 186 -2.93 -15.37 -12.67
CA ASN A 186 -3.39 -16.02 -13.87
C ASN A 186 -2.11 -16.33 -14.62
N SER A 187 -1.65 -17.59 -14.58
CA SER A 187 -0.37 -18.01 -15.18
C SER A 187 -0.31 -17.67 -16.67
N LYS A 188 -1.46 -17.36 -17.27
CA LYS A 188 -1.57 -16.90 -18.66
C LYS A 188 -1.23 -15.41 -18.85
N MET A 189 -1.17 -14.56 -17.82
CA MET A 189 -0.92 -13.12 -17.92
C MET A 189 0.54 -12.76 -17.61
N SER A 190 1.05 -11.72 -18.28
CA SER A 190 2.38 -11.15 -17.98
C SER A 190 2.43 -10.69 -16.54
N SER A 191 3.43 -11.13 -15.79
CA SER A 191 3.61 -10.82 -14.37
C SER A 191 4.29 -9.45 -14.19
N VAL A 192 5.06 -9.04 -15.20
CA VAL A 192 5.70 -7.72 -15.30
C VAL A 192 5.35 -7.14 -16.67
N VAL A 193 5.12 -5.84 -16.73
CA VAL A 193 4.88 -5.09 -17.96
C VAL A 193 5.84 -3.91 -18.05
N GLU A 194 6.17 -3.51 -19.26
CA GLU A 194 6.94 -2.29 -19.49
C GLU A 194 5.99 -1.10 -19.68
N VAL A 195 6.30 -0.02 -18.97
CA VAL A 195 5.55 1.23 -18.97
C VAL A 195 6.49 2.38 -19.27
N LEU A 196 5.98 3.39 -19.97
CA LEU A 196 6.66 4.64 -20.28
C LEU A 196 6.16 5.71 -19.31
N ILE A 197 7.05 6.30 -18.53
CA ILE A 197 6.76 7.36 -17.55
C ILE A 197 7.70 8.52 -17.84
N GLY A 198 7.17 9.69 -18.21
CA GLY A 198 8.01 10.88 -18.48
C GLY A 198 9.10 10.66 -19.54
N GLY A 199 8.88 9.77 -20.51
CA GLY A 199 9.86 9.41 -21.55
C GLY A 199 10.83 8.28 -21.17
N ALA A 200 10.87 7.85 -19.91
CA ALA A 200 11.68 6.72 -19.47
C ALA A 200 10.88 5.41 -19.50
N ARG A 201 11.50 4.34 -20.01
CA ARG A 201 10.92 2.99 -19.99
C ARG A 201 11.28 2.28 -18.69
N MET A 202 10.29 1.69 -18.03
CA MET A 202 10.48 1.00 -16.77
C MET A 202 9.66 -0.29 -16.71
N LYS A 203 10.20 -1.30 -16.04
CA LYS A 203 9.50 -2.55 -15.76
C LYS A 203 8.69 -2.40 -14.48
N TYR A 204 7.42 -2.78 -14.53
CA TYR A 204 6.49 -2.66 -13.42
C TYR A 204 5.68 -3.95 -13.22
N PRO A 205 5.43 -4.39 -11.98
CA PRO A 205 4.56 -5.54 -11.75
C PRO A 205 3.14 -5.26 -12.26
N ALA A 206 2.61 -6.16 -13.08
CA ALA A 206 1.30 -5.96 -13.73
C ALA A 206 0.14 -5.81 -12.73
N SER A 207 0.26 -6.40 -11.54
CA SER A 207 -0.72 -6.31 -10.45
C SER A 207 -0.82 -4.90 -9.82
N TYR A 208 0.14 -4.03 -10.11
CA TYR A 208 0.17 -2.64 -9.64
C TYR A 208 -0.05 -1.62 -10.78
N VAL A 209 -0.42 -2.11 -11.97
CA VAL A 209 -0.75 -1.29 -13.12
C VAL A 209 -2.26 -1.31 -13.33
N PHE A 210 -2.85 -0.13 -13.49
CA PHE A 210 -4.28 0.03 -13.67
C PHE A 210 -4.59 0.88 -14.90
N VAL A 211 -5.75 0.67 -15.52
CA VAL A 211 -6.22 1.39 -16.71
C VAL A 211 -7.44 2.24 -16.34
N THR A 212 -7.60 3.39 -16.98
CA THR A 212 -8.73 4.30 -16.77
C THR A 212 -9.84 4.10 -17.80
N GLU A 213 -11.08 4.43 -17.43
CA GLU A 213 -12.29 4.32 -18.27
C GLU A 213 -12.19 4.98 -19.66
N GLU A 214 -11.37 6.02 -19.83
CA GLU A 214 -11.18 6.69 -21.13
C GLU A 214 -10.67 5.76 -22.25
N ASP A 215 -10.01 4.65 -21.90
CA ASP A 215 -9.38 3.74 -22.86
C ASP A 215 -10.19 2.46 -23.18
N HIS A 216 -11.36 2.30 -22.54
CA HIS A 216 -12.25 1.16 -22.73
C HIS A 216 -13.09 1.21 -24.01
#